data_AF-A0A179V3P8-F1
#
_entry.id   AF-A0A179V3P8-F1
#
_cell.length_a   1.000
_cell.length_b   1.000
_cell.length_c   1.000
_cell.angle_alpha   90.00
_cell.angle_beta   90.00
_cell.angle_gamma   90.00
#
_symmetry.space_group_name_H-M   'P 1'
#
loop_
_entity.id
_entity.type
_entity.pdbx_description
1 polymer ?
#
loop_
_entity_poly.entity_id
_entity_poly.type
_entity_poly.pdbx_seq_one_letter_code
_entity_poly.pdbx_strand_id
1 'polypeptide(L)'
;MFGGALQTAQRSASLTVALTMALSAAACGSAPPPAPTTRPGDAGEIGGSAVPMALRVSVDQPMRAAFSELAKRFQIDHPGTQIQLTFKSSPQLVDELGQDPAPDVLVVQDVDMSKAAQAGRVRDPAAFASNRLVIVTPPGNPNHVAAFADVTRPGTRLAVCAPVLACGAATERVASSLSVQLGPAQTQDTANAVVDAVAEGRADVGLTYSSYAHGEDSRVTTLSFPGDSVSVQRYSIAVTATSQNQNRAKQLVDSVRGGDGHRFIATFGFGAP
;
A
#
# COMPACT_ATOMS: atom_id res chain seq x y z
N MET A 1 -9.83 -18.66 -48.11
CA MET A 1 -10.75 -19.04 -49.20
C MET A 1 -11.99 -19.67 -48.57
N PHE A 2 -13.19 -19.35 -49.08
CA PHE A 2 -14.53 -19.95 -48.87
C PHE A 2 -14.82 -20.74 -47.56
N GLY A 3 -15.91 -20.50 -46.81
CA GLY A 3 -17.09 -19.66 -47.05
C GLY A 3 -18.35 -20.36 -46.49
N GLY A 4 -19.48 -19.64 -46.36
CA GLY A 4 -20.79 -20.23 -46.07
C GLY A 4 -21.37 -19.92 -44.69
N ALA A 5 -22.32 -19.00 -44.64
CA ALA A 5 -23.22 -18.79 -43.51
C ALA A 5 -24.49 -19.64 -43.68
N LEU A 6 -25.29 -19.80 -42.60
CA LEU A 6 -26.74 -19.88 -42.72
C LEU A 6 -27.43 -19.52 -41.39
N GLN A 7 -28.47 -18.69 -41.50
CA GLN A 7 -29.34 -18.28 -40.41
C GLN A 7 -30.39 -19.36 -40.14
N THR A 8 -30.92 -19.41 -38.92
CA THR A 8 -32.34 -19.71 -38.69
C THR A 8 -32.84 -18.92 -37.49
N ALA A 9 -34.11 -18.53 -37.53
CA ALA A 9 -34.75 -17.60 -36.59
C ALA A 9 -36.08 -18.19 -36.07
N GLN A 10 -36.82 -17.41 -35.27
CA GLN A 10 -38.21 -17.66 -34.81
C GLN A 10 -38.36 -18.74 -33.70
N ARG A 11 -39.42 -18.85 -32.89
CA ARG A 11 -40.57 -18.01 -32.43
C ARG A 11 -41.24 -18.80 -31.27
N SER A 12 -42.18 -18.32 -30.44
CA SER A 12 -42.47 -17.03 -29.78
C SER A 12 -43.79 -17.21 -29.01
N ALA A 13 -43.83 -17.02 -27.69
CA ALA A 13 -45.06 -17.19 -26.90
C ALA A 13 -45.18 -16.18 -25.75
N SER A 14 -46.02 -15.15 -25.95
CA SER A 14 -46.51 -14.26 -24.89
C SER A 14 -47.81 -14.83 -24.33
N LEU A 15 -48.09 -14.60 -23.04
CA LEU A 15 -49.46 -14.73 -22.52
C LEU A 15 -49.81 -13.50 -21.67
N THR A 16 -50.74 -12.70 -22.17
CA THR A 16 -51.33 -11.55 -21.48
C THR A 16 -52.77 -11.89 -21.15
N VAL A 17 -53.18 -11.74 -19.90
CA VAL A 17 -54.59 -11.87 -19.49
C VAL A 17 -55.04 -10.56 -18.85
N ALA A 18 -56.06 -9.96 -19.45
CA ALA A 18 -56.81 -8.83 -18.88
C ALA A 18 -58.28 -9.25 -18.76
N LEU A 19 -58.94 -8.86 -17.67
CA LEU A 19 -60.39 -8.96 -17.54
C LEU A 19 -60.95 -7.75 -16.78
N THR A 20 -62.19 -7.39 -17.10
CA THR A 20 -62.75 -6.04 -16.97
C THR A 20 -63.77 -5.84 -15.84
N MET A 21 -63.95 -4.55 -15.49
CA MET A 21 -65.03 -3.89 -14.72
C MET A 21 -66.39 -4.61 -14.57
N ALA A 22 -67.07 -4.43 -13.41
CA ALA A 22 -68.19 -3.45 -13.27
C ALA A 22 -68.85 -3.36 -11.86
N LEU A 23 -68.94 -2.11 -11.36
CA LEU A 23 -70.00 -1.41 -10.58
C LEU A 23 -70.98 -2.05 -9.55
N SER A 24 -71.09 -1.34 -8.41
CA SER A 24 -72.33 -0.87 -7.71
C SER A 24 -72.80 -1.48 -6.36
N ALA A 25 -72.49 -0.72 -5.28
CA ALA A 25 -73.33 -0.30 -4.14
C ALA A 25 -74.35 -1.23 -3.44
N ALA A 26 -74.13 -1.44 -2.14
CA ALA A 26 -75.18 -1.52 -1.10
C ALA A 26 -74.61 -1.07 0.27
N ALA A 27 -75.43 -0.49 1.14
CA ALA A 27 -75.02 0.08 2.42
C ALA A 27 -75.48 -0.77 3.62
N CYS A 28 -74.67 -0.80 4.69
CA CYS A 28 -75.11 -0.86 6.10
C CYS A 28 -73.92 -0.54 7.01
N GLY A 29 -74.16 0.19 8.10
CA GLY A 29 -73.10 0.65 9.00
C GLY A 29 -72.97 -0.16 10.30
N SER A 30 -71.81 -0.05 10.94
CA SER A 30 -71.56 -0.26 12.38
C SER A 30 -70.18 0.30 12.70
N ALA A 31 -70.06 1.15 13.72
CA ALA A 31 -68.83 1.88 14.02
C ALA A 31 -67.91 1.13 15.02
N PRO A 32 -66.62 0.89 14.70
CA PRO A 32 -65.61 0.49 15.68
C PRO A 32 -65.03 1.70 16.43
N PRO A 33 -64.45 1.53 17.63
CA PRO A 33 -63.85 2.61 18.41
C PRO A 33 -62.54 3.14 17.78
N PRO A 34 -62.15 4.40 18.06
CA PRO A 34 -60.96 5.01 17.46
C PRO A 34 -59.66 4.37 17.96
N ALA A 35 -58.79 4.01 17.01
CA ALA A 35 -57.40 3.64 17.29
C ALA A 35 -56.58 4.88 17.71
N PRO A 36 -55.51 4.74 18.52
CA PRO A 36 -54.72 5.87 18.99
C PRO A 36 -54.00 6.58 17.83
N THR A 37 -54.16 7.90 17.78
CA THR A 37 -53.60 8.74 16.72
C THR A 37 -52.10 8.99 16.92
N THR A 38 -51.25 8.14 16.38
CA THR A 38 -49.82 8.43 16.26
C THR A 38 -49.58 9.60 15.30
N ARG A 39 -49.00 10.68 15.82
CA ARG A 39 -48.62 11.86 15.03
C ARG A 39 -47.53 11.47 14.01
N PRO A 40 -47.68 11.79 12.71
CA PRO A 40 -46.59 11.62 11.75
C PRO A 40 -45.52 12.67 12.07
N GLY A 41 -44.46 12.25 12.75
CA GLY A 41 -43.43 13.18 13.23
C GLY A 41 -42.52 12.63 14.33
N ASP A 42 -42.30 11.31 14.39
CA ASP A 42 -41.10 10.75 15.03
C ASP A 42 -40.81 9.33 14.48
N ALA A 43 -40.29 9.29 13.25
CA ALA A 43 -39.66 8.10 12.69
C ALA A 43 -38.19 8.46 12.48
N GLY A 44 -37.33 8.10 13.43
CA GLY A 44 -35.91 8.39 13.36
C GLY A 44 -35.29 7.73 12.13
N GLU A 45 -34.79 8.54 11.19
CA GLU A 45 -34.02 8.08 10.03
C GLU A 45 -32.64 7.56 10.46
N ILE A 46 -32.61 6.34 10.99
CA ILE A 46 -31.37 5.55 11.08
C ILE A 46 -31.15 4.88 9.72
N GLY A 47 -30.72 5.68 8.73
CA GLY A 47 -30.65 5.23 7.34
C GLY A 47 -29.87 6.11 6.38
N GLY A 48 -29.16 7.14 6.87
CA GLY A 48 -28.26 7.93 6.04
C GLY A 48 -27.02 7.13 5.63
N SER A 49 -27.03 6.50 4.45
CA SER A 49 -25.81 6.05 3.77
C SER A 49 -24.98 7.28 3.38
N ALA A 50 -24.23 7.80 4.35
CA ALA A 50 -23.26 8.87 4.12
C ALA A 50 -22.29 8.41 3.03
N VAL A 51 -22.20 9.19 1.95
CA VAL A 51 -21.26 8.93 0.86
C VAL A 51 -19.85 8.86 1.46
N PRO A 52 -19.10 7.75 1.29
CA PRO A 52 -17.79 7.61 1.90
C PRO A 52 -16.86 8.75 1.46
N MET A 53 -16.29 9.44 2.44
CA MET A 53 -15.33 10.51 2.19
C MET A 53 -14.02 9.89 1.69
N ALA A 54 -13.70 10.17 0.43
CA ALA A 54 -12.47 9.70 -0.21
C ALA A 54 -11.25 10.48 0.31
N LEU A 55 -10.35 9.78 1.00
CA LEU A 55 -9.06 10.28 1.46
C LEU A 55 -7.95 9.72 0.54
N ARG A 56 -7.27 10.60 -0.19
CA ARG A 56 -6.27 10.19 -1.19
C ARG A 56 -4.86 10.20 -0.59
N VAL A 57 -4.16 9.09 -0.68
CA VAL A 57 -2.89 8.85 0.03
C VAL A 57 -1.83 8.41 -0.99
N SER A 58 -0.84 9.26 -1.21
CA SER A 58 0.29 9.00 -2.09
C SER A 58 1.46 8.43 -1.29
N VAL A 59 1.94 7.24 -1.67
CA VAL A 59 2.89 6.44 -0.87
C VAL A 59 4.04 5.91 -1.72
N ASP A 60 5.28 6.08 -1.25
CA ASP A 60 6.45 5.51 -1.92
C ASP A 60 6.33 3.99 -2.05
N GLN A 61 6.65 3.48 -3.24
CA GLN A 61 6.41 2.10 -3.64
C GLN A 61 6.91 1.02 -2.67
N PRO A 62 8.07 1.14 -1.98
CA PRO A 62 8.53 0.16 -1.01
C PRO A 62 7.55 -0.08 0.15
N MET A 63 6.73 0.92 0.51
CA MET A 63 5.80 0.83 1.64
C MET A 63 4.42 0.26 1.26
N ARG A 64 4.27 -0.23 0.02
CA ARG A 64 2.98 -0.70 -0.55
C ARG A 64 2.26 -1.71 0.32
N ALA A 65 2.95 -2.75 0.79
CA ALA A 65 2.34 -3.81 1.58
C ALA A 65 1.79 -3.26 2.91
N ALA A 66 2.62 -2.51 3.63
CA ALA A 66 2.28 -1.89 4.91
C ALA A 66 1.09 -0.94 4.79
N PHE A 67 1.10 0.00 3.83
CA PHE A 67 0.01 0.96 3.67
C PHE A 67 -1.28 0.36 3.11
N SER A 68 -1.21 -0.72 2.32
CA SER A 68 -2.39 -1.43 1.84
C SER A 68 -3.16 -2.10 2.99
N GLU A 69 -2.45 -2.62 4.00
CA GLU A 69 -3.08 -3.23 5.17
C GLU A 69 -3.44 -2.18 6.25
N LEU A 70 -2.62 -1.15 6.44
CA LEU A 70 -2.94 -0.02 7.32
C LEU A 70 -4.22 0.68 6.88
N ALA A 71 -4.41 0.89 5.57
CA ALA A 71 -5.62 1.49 5.03
C ALA A 71 -6.89 0.67 5.33
N LYS A 72 -6.83 -0.67 5.29
CA LYS A 72 -7.97 -1.51 5.69
C LYS A 72 -8.34 -1.30 7.16
N ARG A 73 -7.34 -1.36 8.05
CA ARG A 73 -7.51 -1.18 9.50
C ARG A 73 -8.09 0.20 9.80
N PHE A 74 -7.49 1.25 9.25
CA PHE A 74 -7.98 2.62 9.46
C PHE A 74 -9.43 2.82 9.00
N GLN A 75 -9.85 2.18 7.89
CA GLN A 75 -11.24 2.25 7.42
C GLN A 75 -12.23 1.47 8.30
N ILE A 76 -11.79 0.40 8.98
CA ILE A 76 -12.59 -0.31 10.00
C ILE A 76 -12.80 0.61 11.21
N ASP A 77 -11.73 1.25 11.68
CA ASP A 77 -11.76 2.14 12.85
C ASP A 77 -12.46 3.49 12.57
N HIS A 78 -12.57 3.89 11.30
CA HIS A 78 -13.18 5.16 10.87
C HIS A 78 -14.26 4.96 9.79
N PRO A 79 -15.43 4.38 10.14
CA PRO A 79 -16.56 4.20 9.22
C PRO A 79 -16.92 5.49 8.45
N GLY A 80 -17.27 5.34 7.18
CA GLY A 80 -17.53 6.47 6.28
C GLY A 80 -16.27 7.14 5.69
N THR A 81 -15.07 6.58 5.94
CA THR A 81 -13.83 6.96 5.24
C THR A 81 -13.50 5.91 4.19
N GLN A 82 -13.10 6.33 2.98
CA GLN A 82 -12.54 5.44 1.97
C GLN A 82 -11.13 5.90 1.60
N ILE A 83 -10.12 5.06 1.78
CA ILE A 83 -8.73 5.39 1.45
C ILE A 83 -8.41 4.96 0.01
N GLN A 84 -7.94 5.90 -0.79
CA GLN A 84 -7.46 5.68 -2.16
C GLN A 84 -5.94 5.78 -2.18
N LEU A 85 -5.25 4.67 -2.45
CA LEU A 85 -3.79 4.57 -2.42
C LEU A 85 -3.18 4.72 -3.82
N THR A 86 -2.27 5.68 -3.97
CA THR A 86 -1.41 5.82 -5.15
C THR A 86 0.02 5.43 -4.78
N PHE A 87 0.65 4.56 -5.57
CA PHE A 87 2.00 4.07 -5.32
C PHE A 87 2.92 4.36 -6.50
N LYS A 88 3.93 5.20 -6.29
CA LYS A 88 4.98 5.56 -7.27
C LYS A 88 6.31 5.78 -6.52
N SER A 89 7.37 6.19 -7.20
CA SER A 89 8.62 6.58 -6.54
C SER A 89 8.48 7.93 -5.80
N SER A 90 9.18 8.10 -4.68
CA SER A 90 9.18 9.36 -3.91
C SER A 90 9.34 10.65 -4.76
N PRO A 91 10.27 10.74 -5.73
CA PRO A 91 10.38 11.94 -6.59
C PRO A 91 9.13 12.19 -7.44
N GLN A 92 8.59 11.17 -8.11
CA GLN A 92 7.37 11.30 -8.91
C GLN A 92 6.17 11.77 -8.06
N LEU A 93 6.05 11.27 -6.83
CA LEU A 93 4.97 11.69 -5.93
C LEU A 93 5.10 13.17 -5.52
N VAL A 94 6.32 13.70 -5.39
CA VAL A 94 6.55 15.12 -5.10
C VAL A 94 6.29 15.99 -6.33
N ASP A 95 6.73 15.57 -7.51
CA ASP A 95 6.46 16.28 -8.78
C ASP A 95 4.95 16.36 -9.08
N GLU A 96 4.19 15.34 -8.70
CA GLU A 96 2.74 15.25 -8.89
C GLU A 96 1.92 15.99 -7.81
N LEU A 97 2.50 16.50 -6.72
CA LEU A 97 1.78 17.24 -5.67
C LEU A 97 1.04 18.50 -6.17
N GLY A 98 1.48 19.07 -7.30
CA GLY A 98 0.86 20.23 -7.92
C GLY A 98 -0.22 19.88 -8.96
N GLN A 99 -0.47 18.60 -9.24
CA GLN A 99 -1.45 18.14 -10.23
C GLN A 99 -2.78 17.81 -9.56
N ASP A 100 -3.89 18.05 -10.27
CA ASP A 100 -5.19 17.65 -9.78
C ASP A 100 -5.58 16.22 -10.24
N PRO A 101 -6.16 15.41 -9.34
CA PRO A 101 -6.49 15.73 -7.96
C PRO A 101 -5.29 15.52 -7.01
N ALA A 102 -4.83 16.58 -6.31
CA ALA A 102 -3.64 16.54 -5.44
C ALA A 102 -3.91 15.74 -4.14
N PRO A 103 -3.04 14.80 -3.71
CA PRO A 103 -3.33 13.86 -2.60
C PRO A 103 -3.58 14.59 -1.27
N ASP A 104 -4.26 13.94 -0.33
CA ASP A 104 -4.50 14.47 1.02
C ASP A 104 -3.33 14.20 1.99
N VAL A 105 -2.69 13.04 1.84
CA VAL A 105 -1.52 12.61 2.63
C VAL A 105 -0.41 12.16 1.69
N LEU A 106 0.81 12.57 2.01
CA LEU A 106 2.04 12.19 1.31
C LEU A 106 2.91 11.34 2.24
N VAL A 107 3.43 10.24 1.72
CA VAL A 107 4.38 9.33 2.39
C VAL A 107 5.54 9.08 1.45
N VAL A 108 6.69 9.67 1.74
CA VAL A 108 7.90 9.65 0.88
C VAL A 108 9.17 9.62 1.72
N GLN A 109 10.31 9.36 1.08
CA GLN A 109 11.62 9.45 1.72
C GLN A 109 11.89 10.88 2.23
N ASP A 110 12.62 11.02 3.35
CA ASP A 110 12.87 12.31 4.01
C ASP A 110 13.49 13.36 3.08
N VAL A 111 14.35 12.94 2.14
CA VAL A 111 14.98 13.82 1.14
C VAL A 111 13.98 14.45 0.17
N ASP A 112 12.88 13.75 -0.12
CA ASP A 112 11.81 14.22 -1.00
C ASP A 112 10.72 14.95 -0.21
N MET A 113 10.41 14.49 1.01
CA MET A 113 9.56 15.23 1.95
C MET A 113 10.13 16.63 2.24
N SER A 114 11.46 16.74 2.39
CA SER A 114 12.15 18.02 2.60
C SER A 114 11.93 18.99 1.44
N LYS A 115 11.95 18.52 0.19
CA LYS A 115 11.65 19.34 -1.00
C LYS A 115 10.19 19.82 -0.97
N ALA A 116 9.25 18.91 -0.68
CA ALA A 116 7.82 19.24 -0.58
C ALA A 116 7.55 20.27 0.53
N ALA A 117 8.24 20.16 1.68
CA ALA A 117 8.13 21.10 2.79
C ALA A 117 8.73 22.48 2.46
N GLN A 118 9.91 22.52 1.84
CA GLN A 118 10.54 23.76 1.38
C GLN A 118 9.68 24.49 0.32
N ALA A 119 8.97 23.73 -0.52
CA ALA A 119 8.03 24.26 -1.50
C ALA A 119 6.64 24.63 -0.90
N GLY A 120 6.45 24.52 0.42
CA GLY A 120 5.18 24.83 1.10
C GLY A 120 4.02 23.89 0.74
N ARG A 121 4.30 22.69 0.22
CA ARG A 121 3.28 21.75 -0.29
C ARG A 121 2.75 20.76 0.75
N VAL A 122 3.37 20.69 1.92
CA VAL A 122 2.97 19.81 3.03
C VAL A 122 3.00 20.57 4.37
N ARG A 123 2.31 20.01 5.37
CA ARG A 123 2.22 20.53 6.74
C ARG A 123 2.71 19.46 7.72
N ASP A 124 3.45 19.91 8.73
CA ASP A 124 3.97 19.11 9.85
C ASP A 124 4.57 17.74 9.45
N PRO A 125 5.53 17.71 8.51
CA PRO A 125 6.16 16.46 8.07
C PRO A 125 6.88 15.78 9.23
N ALA A 126 6.74 14.46 9.33
CA ALA A 126 7.35 13.70 10.40
C ALA A 126 7.82 12.32 9.96
N ALA A 127 9.04 11.98 10.34
CA ALA A 127 9.60 10.64 10.20
C ALA A 127 8.80 9.64 11.06
N PHE A 128 8.58 8.45 10.51
CA PHE A 128 7.83 7.36 11.18
C PHE A 128 8.42 5.96 10.94
N ALA A 129 9.34 5.81 9.99
CA ALA A 129 9.95 4.54 9.65
C ALA A 129 11.33 4.71 9.00
N SER A 130 12.15 3.66 9.12
CA SER A 130 13.35 3.49 8.32
C SER A 130 13.36 2.15 7.58
N ASN A 131 14.17 2.06 6.53
CA ASN A 131 14.48 0.81 5.83
C ASN A 131 15.99 0.75 5.58
N ARG A 132 16.58 -0.43 5.59
CA ARG A 132 18.04 -0.62 5.47
C ARG A 132 18.39 -1.83 4.61
N LEU A 133 19.52 -1.80 3.94
CA LEU A 133 20.03 -2.98 3.28
C LEU A 133 20.46 -4.02 4.31
N VAL A 134 20.20 -5.27 3.98
CA VAL A 134 20.61 -6.47 4.68
C VAL A 134 21.22 -7.45 3.68
N ILE A 135 22.07 -8.32 4.20
CA ILE A 135 22.53 -9.50 3.48
C ILE A 135 21.49 -10.61 3.72
N VAL A 136 21.06 -11.29 2.65
CA VAL A 136 20.26 -12.52 2.74
C VAL A 136 21.08 -13.72 2.28
N THR A 137 20.99 -14.83 3.01
CA THR A 137 21.69 -16.10 2.74
C THR A 137 20.71 -17.26 2.81
N PRO A 138 21.05 -18.47 2.31
CA PRO A 138 20.22 -19.65 2.54
C PRO A 138 20.06 -19.93 4.05
N PRO A 139 19.00 -20.66 4.48
CA PRO A 139 18.73 -20.91 5.89
C PRO A 139 19.95 -21.47 6.64
N GLY A 140 20.31 -20.83 7.76
CA GLY A 140 21.46 -21.20 8.58
C GLY A 140 22.82 -20.65 8.10
N ASN A 141 22.85 -19.83 7.04
CA ASN A 141 24.06 -19.18 6.52
C ASN A 141 25.22 -20.19 6.23
N PRO A 142 25.01 -21.16 5.31
CA PRO A 142 25.96 -22.25 5.06
C PRO A 142 27.32 -21.78 4.50
N ASN A 143 27.37 -20.57 3.91
CA ASN A 143 28.59 -19.98 3.35
C ASN A 143 29.39 -19.13 4.36
N HIS A 144 28.96 -19.10 5.64
CA HIS A 144 29.61 -18.37 6.72
C HIS A 144 29.91 -16.90 6.35
N VAL A 145 28.88 -16.21 5.84
CA VAL A 145 28.91 -14.77 5.57
C VAL A 145 28.78 -14.03 6.91
N ALA A 146 29.75 -13.17 7.25
CA ALA A 146 29.79 -12.44 8.52
C ALA A 146 29.99 -10.92 8.34
N ALA A 147 30.51 -10.49 7.19
CA ALA A 147 30.72 -9.08 6.83
C ALA A 147 30.31 -8.80 5.37
N PHE A 148 30.12 -7.53 5.02
CA PHE A 148 29.80 -7.11 3.66
C PHE A 148 30.85 -7.55 2.62
N ALA A 149 32.13 -7.57 2.97
CA ALA A 149 33.21 -8.05 2.10
C ALA A 149 33.12 -9.55 1.75
N ASP A 150 32.34 -10.34 2.49
CA ASP A 150 32.19 -11.77 2.22
C ASP A 150 31.32 -12.05 0.99
N VAL A 151 30.44 -11.11 0.60
CA VAL A 151 29.58 -11.26 -0.58
C VAL A 151 30.37 -11.25 -1.90
N THR A 152 31.65 -10.88 -1.84
CA THR A 152 32.60 -10.86 -2.96
C THR A 152 33.69 -11.94 -2.87
N ARG A 153 33.56 -12.92 -1.96
CA ARG A 153 34.50 -14.06 -1.92
C ARG A 153 34.49 -14.82 -3.26
N PRO A 154 35.65 -15.26 -3.79
CA PRO A 154 35.71 -16.03 -5.04
C PRO A 154 34.76 -17.22 -5.05
N GLY A 155 34.00 -17.39 -6.14
CA GLY A 155 32.99 -18.44 -6.29
C GLY A 155 31.60 -18.12 -5.73
N THR A 156 31.43 -17.02 -4.99
CA THR A 156 30.13 -16.62 -4.41
C THR A 156 29.20 -16.05 -5.49
N ARG A 157 28.03 -16.65 -5.70
CA ARG A 157 26.99 -16.13 -6.61
C ARG A 157 26.15 -15.06 -5.89
N LEU A 158 26.61 -13.81 -5.96
CA LEU A 158 25.87 -12.66 -5.43
C LEU A 158 24.68 -12.29 -6.33
N ALA A 159 23.49 -12.11 -5.74
CA ALA A 159 22.34 -11.45 -6.34
C ALA A 159 22.15 -10.01 -5.82
N VAL A 160 21.91 -9.05 -6.71
CA VAL A 160 21.61 -7.64 -6.35
C VAL A 160 20.40 -7.14 -7.14
N CYS A 161 19.78 -6.07 -6.66
CA CYS A 161 18.84 -5.29 -7.46
C CYS A 161 19.54 -4.58 -8.63
N ALA A 162 18.83 -4.37 -9.74
CA ALA A 162 19.25 -3.47 -10.81
C ALA A 162 19.56 -2.05 -10.28
N PRO A 163 20.63 -1.36 -10.76
CA PRO A 163 21.03 -0.03 -10.29
C PRO A 163 19.92 1.03 -10.32
N VAL A 164 19.01 0.93 -11.30
CA VAL A 164 17.85 1.82 -11.46
C VAL A 164 16.81 1.70 -10.32
N LEU A 165 16.89 0.65 -9.49
CA LEU A 165 16.03 0.44 -8.33
C LEU A 165 16.66 1.02 -7.07
N ALA A 166 15.83 1.47 -6.12
CA ALA A 166 16.29 2.05 -4.86
C ALA A 166 17.23 1.13 -4.05
N CYS A 167 17.08 -0.19 -4.15
CA CYS A 167 17.99 -1.16 -3.51
C CYS A 167 19.31 -1.34 -4.27
N GLY A 168 19.32 -1.19 -5.61
CA GLY A 168 20.54 -1.23 -6.42
C GLY A 168 21.41 0.00 -6.16
N ALA A 169 20.82 1.19 -6.28
CA ALA A 169 21.49 2.45 -5.94
C ALA A 169 21.98 2.53 -4.48
N ALA A 170 21.32 1.85 -3.54
CA ALA A 170 21.81 1.72 -2.16
C ALA A 170 22.97 0.71 -2.04
N THR A 171 22.91 -0.37 -2.81
CA THR A 171 23.96 -1.40 -2.85
C THR A 171 25.27 -0.81 -3.37
N GLU A 172 25.21 -0.02 -4.44
CA GLU A 172 26.35 0.72 -4.99
C GLU A 172 26.91 1.76 -4.02
N ARG A 173 26.05 2.50 -3.30
CA ARG A 173 26.48 3.45 -2.25
C ARG A 173 27.19 2.77 -1.09
N VAL A 174 26.66 1.66 -0.58
CA VAL A 174 27.31 0.86 0.48
C VAL A 174 28.65 0.33 0.00
N ALA A 175 28.67 -0.35 -1.16
CA ALA A 175 29.88 -0.89 -1.76
C ALA A 175 30.98 0.18 -1.93
N SER A 176 30.61 1.36 -2.43
CA SER A 176 31.52 2.50 -2.57
C SER A 176 32.03 3.00 -1.20
N SER A 177 31.16 3.14 -0.20
CA SER A 177 31.54 3.60 1.14
C SER A 177 32.46 2.62 1.89
N LEU A 178 32.38 1.34 1.57
CA LEU A 178 33.21 0.27 2.13
C LEU A 178 34.42 -0.08 1.24
N SER A 179 34.62 0.60 0.12
CA SER A 179 35.65 0.31 -0.88
C SER A 179 35.64 -1.14 -1.40
N VAL A 180 34.44 -1.75 -1.49
CA VAL A 180 34.23 -3.11 -1.98
C VAL A 180 33.76 -3.09 -3.43
N GLN A 181 34.48 -3.77 -4.32
CA GLN A 181 34.07 -3.93 -5.72
C GLN A 181 33.15 -5.15 -5.85
N LEU A 182 31.87 -4.91 -6.14
CA LEU A 182 30.90 -5.99 -6.35
C LEU A 182 31.05 -6.61 -7.75
N GLY A 183 30.92 -7.93 -7.82
CA GLY A 183 30.77 -8.70 -9.06
C GLY A 183 29.52 -9.57 -9.00
N PRO A 184 28.31 -9.01 -9.15
CA PRO A 184 27.07 -9.78 -9.03
C PRO A 184 26.97 -10.84 -10.13
N ALA A 185 26.63 -12.07 -9.73
CA ALA A 185 26.34 -13.16 -10.66
C ALA A 185 24.94 -13.00 -11.27
N GLN A 186 24.01 -12.34 -10.58
CA GLN A 186 22.67 -12.04 -11.06
C GLN A 186 22.24 -10.63 -10.63
N THR A 187 21.58 -9.93 -11.56
CA THR A 187 20.91 -8.65 -11.32
C THR A 187 19.41 -8.87 -11.46
N GLN A 188 18.64 -8.37 -10.50
CA GLN A 188 17.20 -8.64 -10.37
C GLN A 188 16.38 -7.35 -10.55
N ASP A 189 15.26 -7.44 -11.28
CA ASP A 189 14.36 -6.31 -11.55
C ASP A 189 13.40 -5.98 -10.39
N THR A 190 13.45 -6.75 -9.30
CA THR A 190 12.74 -6.43 -8.05
C THR A 190 13.56 -6.85 -6.82
N ALA A 191 13.28 -6.23 -5.68
CA ALA A 191 13.90 -6.57 -4.40
C ALA A 191 13.45 -7.94 -3.85
N ASN A 192 12.22 -8.37 -4.15
CA ASN A 192 11.72 -9.73 -3.87
C ASN A 192 12.53 -10.78 -4.65
N ALA A 193 12.77 -10.56 -5.94
CA ALA A 193 13.49 -11.51 -6.78
C ALA A 193 14.95 -11.76 -6.32
N VAL A 194 15.55 -10.87 -5.52
CA VAL A 194 16.82 -11.12 -4.82
C VAL A 194 16.66 -12.15 -3.71
N VAL A 195 15.59 -12.05 -2.90
CA VAL A 195 15.26 -13.03 -1.86
C VAL A 195 14.93 -14.38 -2.50
N ASP A 196 14.10 -14.39 -3.53
CA ASP A 196 13.74 -15.61 -4.26
C ASP A 196 14.97 -16.27 -4.90
N ALA A 197 15.92 -15.50 -5.45
CA ALA A 197 17.16 -16.05 -5.98
C ALA A 197 18.00 -16.80 -4.94
N VAL A 198 18.02 -16.32 -3.69
CA VAL A 198 18.73 -17.00 -2.59
C VAL A 198 17.93 -18.19 -2.07
N ALA A 199 16.61 -18.03 -1.87
CA ALA A 199 15.72 -19.10 -1.40
C ALA A 199 15.65 -20.29 -2.37
N GLU A 200 15.76 -20.04 -3.68
CA GLU A 200 15.78 -21.06 -4.74
C GLU A 200 17.18 -21.63 -5.04
N GLY A 201 18.22 -21.19 -4.31
CA GLY A 201 19.60 -21.63 -4.51
C GLY A 201 20.23 -21.17 -5.85
N ARG A 202 19.60 -20.24 -6.56
CA ARG A 202 20.15 -19.57 -7.75
C ARG A 202 21.31 -18.64 -7.40
N ALA A 203 21.28 -18.07 -6.20
CA ALA A 203 22.32 -17.23 -5.62
C ALA A 203 22.74 -17.79 -4.24
N ASP A 204 23.99 -17.55 -3.87
CA ASP A 204 24.58 -17.96 -2.60
C ASP A 204 24.40 -16.91 -1.49
N VAL A 205 24.18 -15.66 -1.92
CA VAL A 205 23.98 -14.49 -1.09
C VAL A 205 23.25 -13.41 -1.90
N GLY A 206 22.49 -12.55 -1.24
CA GLY A 206 21.79 -11.44 -1.86
C GLY A 206 21.87 -10.15 -1.04
N LEU A 207 21.74 -9.00 -1.70
CA LEU A 207 21.62 -7.69 -1.07
C LEU A 207 20.25 -7.08 -1.37
N THR A 208 19.43 -6.88 -0.34
CA THR A 208 18.05 -6.38 -0.44
C THR A 208 17.69 -5.56 0.80
N TYR A 209 16.54 -4.88 0.81
CA TYR A 209 16.07 -4.17 2.00
C TYR A 209 15.45 -5.13 3.04
N SER A 210 15.59 -4.82 4.33
CA SER A 210 15.03 -5.60 5.44
C SER A 210 13.52 -5.85 5.29
N SER A 211 12.80 -4.89 4.71
CA SER A 211 11.36 -5.01 4.43
C SER A 211 10.97 -6.15 3.46
N TYR A 212 11.90 -6.62 2.61
CA TYR A 212 11.63 -7.72 1.66
C TYR A 212 12.10 -9.07 2.17
N ALA A 213 13.03 -9.11 3.12
CA ALA A 213 13.46 -10.34 3.79
C ALA A 213 12.61 -10.68 5.03
N HIS A 214 11.77 -9.75 5.48
CA HIS A 214 10.92 -9.93 6.66
C HIS A 214 9.75 -10.89 6.38
N GLY A 215 9.56 -11.88 7.26
CA GLY A 215 8.57 -12.94 7.08
C GLY A 215 9.06 -14.12 6.21
N GLU A 216 10.26 -14.01 5.65
CA GLU A 216 10.90 -15.03 4.79
C GLU A 216 11.90 -15.90 5.58
N ASP A 217 11.86 -15.87 6.92
CA ASP A 217 12.83 -16.53 7.81
C ASP A 217 12.91 -18.06 7.68
N SER A 218 11.88 -18.69 7.08
CA SER A 218 11.88 -20.11 6.72
C SER A 218 12.56 -20.43 5.38
N ARG A 219 12.80 -19.40 4.56
CA ARG A 219 13.38 -19.47 3.20
C ARG A 219 14.77 -18.85 3.12
N VAL A 220 15.09 -17.85 3.94
CA VAL A 220 16.40 -17.18 3.99
C VAL A 220 16.81 -16.84 5.43
N THR A 221 18.11 -16.61 5.64
CA THR A 221 18.66 -16.01 6.86
C THR A 221 19.13 -14.60 6.58
N THR A 222 18.57 -13.63 7.33
CA THR A 222 18.88 -12.20 7.22
C THR A 222 20.03 -11.81 8.16
N LEU A 223 21.00 -11.06 7.64
CA LEU A 223 22.21 -10.64 8.34
C LEU A 223 22.40 -9.13 8.18
N SER A 224 22.57 -8.42 9.31
CA SER A 224 23.05 -7.03 9.33
C SER A 224 24.57 -6.98 9.18
N PHE A 225 25.11 -5.86 8.70
CA PHE A 225 26.56 -5.68 8.51
C PHE A 225 27.01 -4.26 8.92
N PRO A 226 28.26 -4.07 9.39
CA PRO A 226 28.80 -2.74 9.67
C PRO A 226 28.81 -1.86 8.41
N GLY A 227 28.29 -0.63 8.52
CA GLY A 227 28.14 0.30 7.38
C GLY A 227 26.76 0.29 6.73
N ASP A 228 25.82 -0.54 7.20
CA ASP A 228 24.39 -0.49 6.81
C ASP A 228 23.77 0.91 6.99
N SER A 229 24.30 1.73 7.90
CA SER A 229 23.91 3.13 8.13
C SER A 229 23.90 3.99 6.86
N VAL A 230 24.78 3.73 5.89
CA VAL A 230 24.85 4.44 4.59
C VAL A 230 23.68 4.05 3.65
N SER A 231 23.05 2.90 3.92
CA SER A 231 21.86 2.43 3.22
C SER A 231 20.53 2.84 3.84
N VAL A 232 20.55 3.42 5.06
CA VAL A 232 19.33 3.73 5.81
C VAL A 232 18.52 4.80 5.08
N GLN A 233 17.40 4.37 4.49
CA GLN A 233 16.36 5.24 3.98
C GLN A 233 15.40 5.57 5.13
N ARG A 234 15.14 6.84 5.36
CA ARG A 234 14.09 7.30 6.28
C ARG A 234 12.87 7.75 5.51
N TYR A 235 11.70 7.49 6.08
CA TYR A 235 10.41 7.81 5.50
C TYR A 235 9.63 8.73 6.42
N SER A 236 9.09 9.78 5.82
CA SER A 236 8.25 10.77 6.46
C SER A 236 6.84 10.73 5.91
N ILE A 237 5.88 11.06 6.77
CA ILE A 237 4.46 11.21 6.46
C ILE A 237 4.02 12.65 6.77
N ALA A 238 3.18 13.22 5.90
CA ALA A 238 2.68 14.59 6.06
C ALA A 238 1.28 14.77 5.45
N VAL A 239 0.51 15.73 5.97
CA VAL A 239 -0.73 16.20 5.33
C VAL A 239 -0.36 17.22 4.25
N THR A 240 -0.99 17.17 3.09
CA THR A 240 -0.71 18.15 2.02
C THR A 240 -1.34 19.52 2.32
N ALA A 241 -0.70 20.58 1.82
CA ALA A 241 -1.16 21.95 2.05
C ALA A 241 -2.52 22.25 1.39
N THR A 242 -2.87 21.52 0.33
CA THR A 242 -4.10 21.66 -0.47
C THR A 242 -5.23 20.69 -0.07
N SER A 243 -4.96 19.71 0.81
CA SER A 243 -5.99 18.76 1.26
C SER A 243 -7.24 19.46 1.78
N GLN A 244 -8.40 19.02 1.31
CA GLN A 244 -9.70 19.44 1.85
C GLN A 244 -10.13 18.57 3.04
N ASN A 245 -9.48 17.42 3.23
CA ASN A 245 -9.77 16.42 4.25
C ASN A 245 -8.87 16.54 5.50
N GLN A 246 -8.35 17.73 5.80
CA GLN A 246 -7.28 18.01 6.80
C GLN A 246 -7.43 17.22 8.11
N ASN A 247 -8.63 17.19 8.71
CA ASN A 247 -8.87 16.51 9.99
C ASN A 247 -8.68 14.98 9.90
N ARG A 248 -9.17 14.33 8.83
CA ARG A 248 -9.02 12.88 8.63
C ARG A 248 -7.62 12.53 8.12
N ALA A 249 -7.06 13.37 7.26
CA ALA A 249 -5.66 13.27 6.85
C ALA A 249 -4.74 13.27 8.09
N LYS A 250 -4.94 14.22 9.02
CA LYS A 250 -4.21 14.27 10.29
C LYS A 250 -4.45 13.03 11.16
N GLN A 251 -5.68 12.53 11.30
CA GLN A 251 -5.94 11.29 12.03
C GLN A 251 -5.18 10.09 11.44
N LEU A 252 -5.08 9.98 10.12
CA LEU A 252 -4.26 8.96 9.47
C LEU A 252 -2.77 9.15 9.81
N VAL A 253 -2.23 10.36 9.68
CA VAL A 253 -0.84 10.68 10.04
C VAL A 253 -0.53 10.35 11.50
N ASP A 254 -1.41 10.71 12.43
CA ASP A 254 -1.25 10.45 13.86
C ASP A 254 -1.33 8.93 14.16
N SER A 255 -2.21 8.19 13.48
CA SER A 255 -2.32 6.73 13.63
C SER A 255 -1.05 5.97 13.19
N VAL A 256 -0.40 6.44 12.12
CA VAL A 256 0.87 5.89 11.60
C VAL A 256 2.03 6.16 12.57
N ARG A 257 2.05 7.36 13.17
CA ARG A 257 3.10 7.83 14.09
C ARG A 257 2.90 7.40 15.55
N GLY A 258 1.73 6.87 15.89
CA GLY A 258 1.44 6.33 17.22
C GLY A 258 2.25 5.07 17.52
N GLY A 259 2.33 4.68 18.79
CA GLY A 259 3.08 3.48 19.20
C GLY A 259 2.61 2.20 18.50
N ASP A 260 1.31 2.04 18.30
CA ASP A 260 0.75 0.91 17.56
C ASP A 260 0.97 1.01 16.04
N GLY A 261 1.02 2.22 15.49
CA GLY A 261 1.40 2.48 14.10
C GLY A 261 2.85 2.05 13.83
N HIS A 262 3.80 2.49 14.65
CA HIS A 262 5.20 2.07 14.55
C HIS A 262 5.35 0.55 14.72
N ARG A 263 4.66 -0.06 15.70
CA ARG A 263 4.66 -1.53 15.90
C ARG A 263 4.10 -2.26 14.68
N PHE A 264 3.04 -1.75 14.07
CA PHE A 264 2.43 -2.32 12.88
C PHE A 264 3.33 -2.20 11.65
N ILE A 265 3.94 -1.03 11.41
CA ILE A 265 4.90 -0.84 10.32
C ILE A 265 6.13 -1.76 10.49
N ALA A 266 6.54 -2.03 11.73
CA ALA A 266 7.62 -2.98 12.03
C ALA A 266 7.30 -4.44 11.65
N THR A 267 6.02 -4.86 11.55
CA THR A 267 5.64 -6.19 11.04
C THR A 267 5.75 -6.31 9.50
N PHE A 268 6.34 -5.32 8.85
CA PHE A 268 6.72 -5.33 7.43
C PHE A 268 8.23 -5.10 7.26
N GLY A 269 9.03 -5.34 8.31
CA GLY A 269 10.50 -5.26 8.26
C GLY A 269 11.09 -3.85 8.17
N PHE A 270 10.28 -2.82 8.41
CA PHE A 270 10.73 -1.44 8.59
C PHE A 270 11.23 -1.23 10.03
N GLY A 271 12.27 -0.41 10.19
CA GLY A 271 12.77 0.02 11.49
C GLY A 271 12.08 1.29 12.01
N ALA A 272 12.39 1.65 13.25
CA ALA A 272 12.08 2.98 13.79
C ALA A 272 12.74 4.11 12.95
N PRO A 273 12.18 5.33 12.95
CA PRO A 273 12.78 6.49 12.27
C PRO A 273 14.16 6.88 12.80
#